data_AF-A0A946QT67-F1
#
_entry.id   AF-A0A946QT67-F1
#
_cell.length_a   1.000
_cell.length_b   1.000
_cell.length_c   1.000
_cell.angle_alpha   90.00
_cell.angle_beta   90.00
_cell.angle_gamma   90.00
#
_symmetry.space_group_name_H-M   'P 1'
#
loop_
_entity.id
_entity.type
_entity.pdbx_description
1 polymer ?
#
loop_
_entity_poly.entity_id
_entity_poly.type
_entity_poly.pdbx_seq_one_letter_code
_entity_poly.pdbx_strand_id
1 'polypeptide(L)'
;MTENYTKIVLKSGKDQSLKRFHPWVFSGAIKKIYGNLIEGDLVSVYSNKDEFLGLGHYQIGAIAVRIISFIEVVPDYDFWKKKIENAWNYRKLFGFADNEETNVFRLIHAEGDGMPGLIADFYNGTVVLQMHSIGMYLIREVIVNILKEVLGEKLKAVYNKSAKTLPFKAEIQSEDAYLFGGNNENEVLEHGLKFKVDWKLGQKTGFFIDQRENRLLVQKYSQNRDVLNMFCYTGGFSFYAMKGGANLVHSVDSSAKAIDLTNENVELNFPNNPRHQAFSADGFEYLKEIQDKYDLIILDPPAFAKHRNTLPQALKGYKRINTRAFEQIRPGGILFTFSCSQVVSKDRFREAVFSAAAISGRNVRILHQLSQPTDHPINIYHPESEYLKGLVLYVE
;
A
#
# COMPACT_ATOMS: atom_id res chain seq x y z
N MET A 1 -36.45 3.58 3.48
CA MET A 1 -36.55 3.09 2.09
C MET A 1 -35.40 2.13 1.79
N THR A 2 -35.35 0.98 2.48
CA THR A 2 -34.37 -0.10 2.28
C THR A 2 -35.01 -1.36 1.66
N GLU A 3 -36.31 -1.31 1.36
CA GLU A 3 -37.10 -2.43 0.81
C GLU A 3 -36.69 -2.89 -0.60
N ASN A 4 -35.76 -2.19 -1.27
CA ASN A 4 -35.36 -2.49 -2.65
C ASN A 4 -34.06 -3.29 -2.80
N TYR A 5 -33.31 -3.57 -1.72
CA TYR A 5 -32.07 -4.34 -1.82
C TYR A 5 -32.27 -5.78 -1.39
N THR A 6 -31.66 -6.72 -2.12
CA THR A 6 -31.64 -8.13 -1.75
C THR A 6 -31.14 -8.29 -0.31
N LYS A 7 -31.91 -9.04 0.49
CA LYS A 7 -31.65 -9.26 1.91
C LYS A 7 -30.71 -10.45 2.12
N ILE A 8 -29.63 -10.24 2.86
CA ILE A 8 -28.72 -11.30 3.33
C ILE A 8 -28.85 -11.43 4.83
N VAL A 9 -29.15 -12.63 5.32
CA VAL A 9 -29.24 -12.93 6.76
C VAL A 9 -28.03 -13.74 7.20
N LEU A 10 -27.38 -13.29 8.28
CA LEU A 10 -26.22 -13.96 8.87
C LEU A 10 -26.63 -15.09 9.82
N LYS A 11 -25.72 -16.04 10.03
CA LYS A 11 -25.84 -17.09 11.05
C LYS A 11 -25.84 -16.47 12.45
N SER A 12 -26.49 -17.15 13.40
CA SER A 12 -26.48 -16.73 14.82
C SER A 12 -25.06 -16.52 15.34
N GLY A 13 -24.79 -15.39 15.99
CA GLY A 13 -23.48 -15.02 16.54
C GLY A 13 -22.44 -14.54 15.51
N LYS A 14 -22.74 -14.56 14.21
CA LYS A 14 -21.85 -14.05 13.15
C LYS A 14 -22.09 -12.57 12.80
N ASP A 15 -22.98 -11.91 13.51
CA ASP A 15 -23.29 -10.49 13.44
C ASP A 15 -22.36 -9.61 14.31
N GLN A 16 -21.61 -10.22 15.23
CA GLN A 16 -20.78 -9.50 16.22
C GLN A 16 -19.70 -8.61 15.59
N SER A 17 -19.09 -9.04 14.48
CA SER A 17 -18.06 -8.25 13.79
C SER A 17 -18.66 -6.97 13.19
N LEU A 18 -19.84 -7.06 12.57
CA LEU A 18 -20.53 -5.91 11.98
C LEU A 18 -21.07 -4.96 13.05
N LYS A 19 -21.53 -5.49 14.19
CA LYS A 19 -21.90 -4.68 15.37
C LYS A 19 -20.71 -3.90 15.96
N ARG A 20 -19.48 -4.31 15.63
CA ARG A 20 -18.23 -3.61 15.95
C ARG A 20 -17.64 -2.90 14.73
N PHE A 21 -18.47 -2.62 13.73
CA PHE A 21 -18.16 -1.87 12.52
C PHE A 21 -17.10 -2.49 11.60
N HIS A 22 -16.88 -3.80 11.68
CA HIS A 22 -16.02 -4.49 10.74
C HIS A 22 -16.66 -4.50 9.33
N PRO A 23 -15.97 -4.02 8.27
CA PRO A 23 -16.59 -3.79 6.97
C PRO A 23 -16.76 -5.05 6.12
N TRP A 24 -16.22 -6.20 6.54
CA TRP A 24 -16.35 -7.45 5.77
C TRP A 24 -17.33 -8.44 6.39
N VAL A 25 -18.18 -9.00 5.53
CA VAL A 25 -18.95 -10.22 5.78
C VAL A 25 -18.27 -11.37 5.04
N PHE A 26 -17.83 -12.38 5.77
CA PHE A 26 -17.27 -13.59 5.16
C PHE A 26 -18.38 -14.52 4.67
N SER A 27 -18.18 -15.21 3.54
CA SER A 27 -19.17 -16.12 2.96
C SER A 27 -19.66 -17.19 3.94
N GLY A 28 -18.75 -17.73 4.78
CA GLY A 28 -19.09 -18.70 5.82
C GLY A 28 -20.04 -18.17 6.93
N ALA A 29 -20.21 -16.85 7.04
CA ALA A 29 -21.13 -16.20 7.99
C ALA A 29 -22.59 -16.13 7.49
N ILE A 30 -22.82 -16.29 6.19
CA ILE A 30 -24.14 -16.15 5.58
C ILE A 30 -25.00 -17.38 5.90
N LYS A 31 -26.22 -17.17 6.38
CA LYS A 31 -27.24 -18.21 6.60
C LYS A 31 -28.15 -18.35 5.39
N LYS A 32 -28.66 -17.23 4.89
CA LYS A 32 -29.66 -17.19 3.81
C LYS A 32 -29.55 -15.91 3.01
N ILE A 33 -29.77 -16.03 1.71
CA ILE A 33 -29.90 -14.92 0.76
C ILE A 33 -31.34 -14.97 0.24
N TYR A 34 -32.03 -13.84 0.22
CA TYR A 34 -33.42 -13.72 -0.23
C TYR A 34 -33.47 -13.01 -1.57
N GLY A 35 -33.65 -13.78 -2.65
CA GLY A 35 -33.61 -13.30 -4.03
C GLY A 35 -32.37 -13.81 -4.76
N ASN A 36 -32.21 -13.35 -6.00
CA ASN A 36 -31.04 -13.64 -6.81
C ASN A 36 -30.02 -12.51 -6.66
N LEU A 37 -28.73 -12.85 -6.72
CA LEU A 37 -27.63 -11.90 -6.64
C LEU A 37 -26.67 -12.10 -7.79
N ILE A 38 -26.24 -10.99 -8.37
CA ILE A 38 -25.07 -10.93 -9.23
C ILE A 38 -23.94 -10.18 -8.53
N GLU A 39 -22.71 -10.48 -8.92
CA GLU A 39 -21.52 -9.88 -8.33
C GLU A 39 -21.51 -8.36 -8.57
N GLY A 40 -21.36 -7.57 -7.50
CA GLY A 40 -21.45 -6.11 -7.53
C GLY A 40 -22.74 -5.51 -6.99
N ASP A 41 -23.81 -6.32 -6.84
CA ASP A 41 -25.09 -5.85 -6.31
C ASP A 41 -24.99 -5.20 -4.94
N LEU A 42 -25.81 -4.18 -4.71
CA LEU A 42 -26.05 -3.62 -3.38
C LEU A 42 -26.98 -4.53 -2.59
N VAL A 43 -26.56 -4.89 -1.38
CA VAL A 43 -27.29 -5.81 -0.50
C VAL A 43 -27.42 -5.26 0.90
N SER A 44 -28.56 -5.54 1.54
CA SER A 44 -28.78 -5.22 2.94
C SER A 44 -28.52 -6.46 3.80
N VAL A 45 -27.65 -6.31 4.80
CA VAL A 45 -27.22 -7.39 5.69
C VAL A 45 -27.97 -7.29 7.01
N TYR A 46 -28.52 -8.42 7.46
CA TYR A 46 -29.32 -8.53 8.67
C TYR A 46 -28.81 -9.63 9.59
N SER A 47 -29.04 -9.46 10.89
CA SER A 47 -28.80 -10.51 11.88
C SER A 47 -29.86 -11.63 11.77
N ASN A 48 -29.63 -12.74 12.46
CA ASN A 48 -30.64 -13.81 12.56
C ASN A 48 -31.90 -13.41 13.36
N LYS A 49 -31.93 -12.20 13.93
CA LYS A 49 -33.08 -11.60 14.62
C LYS A 49 -33.72 -10.46 13.81
N ASP A 50 -33.45 -10.40 12.51
CA ASP A 50 -33.94 -9.36 11.59
C ASP A 50 -33.51 -7.93 11.94
N GLU A 51 -32.40 -7.75 12.68
CA GLU A 51 -31.79 -6.44 12.91
C GLU A 51 -30.92 -6.05 11.69
N PHE A 52 -31.07 -4.83 11.17
CA PHE A 52 -30.19 -4.31 10.12
C PHE A 52 -28.76 -4.14 10.65
N LEU A 53 -27.78 -4.58 9.86
CA LEU A 53 -26.36 -4.54 10.21
C LEU A 53 -25.52 -3.68 9.25
N GLY A 54 -25.99 -3.46 8.02
CA GLY A 54 -25.29 -2.62 7.07
C GLY A 54 -25.70 -2.88 5.62
N LEU A 55 -25.33 -1.94 4.77
CA LEU A 55 -25.48 -1.96 3.31
C LEU A 55 -24.09 -2.15 2.69
N GLY A 56 -23.97 -3.01 1.68
CA GLY A 56 -22.67 -3.27 1.05
C GLY A 56 -22.77 -3.86 -0.35
N HIS A 57 -21.62 -3.94 -1.02
CA HIS A 57 -21.50 -4.61 -2.32
C HIS A 57 -21.29 -6.11 -2.10
N TYR A 58 -22.10 -6.92 -2.75
CA TYR A 58 -21.96 -8.38 -2.79
C TYR A 58 -20.84 -8.80 -3.74
N GLN A 59 -20.11 -9.84 -3.37
CA GLN A 59 -19.04 -10.42 -4.18
C GLN A 59 -18.96 -11.94 -4.03
N ILE A 60 -18.60 -12.65 -5.10
CA ILE A 60 -18.32 -14.08 -5.02
C ILE A 60 -16.89 -14.27 -4.50
N GLY A 61 -16.75 -14.70 -3.25
CA GLY A 61 -15.43 -14.92 -2.66
C GLY A 61 -15.46 -15.25 -1.17
N ALA A 62 -14.27 -15.26 -0.55
CA ALA A 62 -14.16 -15.42 0.90
C ALA A 62 -14.81 -14.24 1.64
N ILE A 63 -14.63 -13.02 1.13
CA ILE A 63 -15.36 -11.81 1.54
C ILE A 63 -16.56 -11.69 0.61
N ALA A 64 -17.74 -11.96 1.14
CA ALA A 64 -18.99 -12.01 0.38
C ALA A 64 -19.72 -10.67 0.32
N VAL A 65 -19.56 -9.82 1.34
CA VAL A 65 -20.10 -8.45 1.32
C VAL A 65 -19.07 -7.50 1.88
N ARG A 66 -18.86 -6.39 1.18
CA ARG A 66 -18.08 -5.25 1.68
C ARG A 66 -19.05 -4.10 2.04
N ILE A 67 -19.19 -3.81 3.33
CA ILE A 67 -20.12 -2.84 3.89
C ILE A 67 -19.66 -1.41 3.59
N ILE A 68 -20.51 -0.65 2.91
CA ILE A 68 -20.28 0.77 2.58
C ILE A 68 -20.95 1.71 3.57
N SER A 69 -21.98 1.23 4.30
CA SER A 69 -22.70 1.97 5.34
C SER A 69 -23.21 1.03 6.44
N PHE A 70 -23.06 1.43 7.70
CA PHE A 70 -23.64 0.74 8.87
C PHE A 70 -25.01 1.29 9.29
N ILE A 71 -25.49 2.31 8.57
CA ILE A 71 -26.82 2.89 8.75
C ILE A 71 -27.62 2.79 7.45
N GLU A 72 -28.95 2.81 7.56
CA GLU A 72 -29.83 2.79 6.40
C GLU A 72 -29.70 4.10 5.61
N VAL A 73 -29.19 4.01 4.39
CA VAL A 73 -29.02 5.13 3.46
C VAL A 73 -29.23 4.65 2.03
N VAL A 74 -29.53 5.59 1.14
CA VAL A 74 -29.43 5.35 -0.31
C VAL A 74 -28.01 5.77 -0.74
N PRO A 75 -27.20 4.87 -1.33
CA PRO A 75 -25.84 5.18 -1.75
C PRO A 75 -25.83 5.86 -3.12
N ASP A 76 -26.50 7.01 -3.22
CA ASP A 76 -26.61 7.84 -4.41
C ASP A 76 -25.35 8.70 -4.63
N TYR A 77 -25.45 9.65 -5.57
CA TYR A 77 -24.36 10.57 -5.90
C TYR A 77 -23.85 11.35 -4.68
N ASP A 78 -24.76 11.89 -3.87
CA ASP A 78 -24.41 12.73 -2.71
C ASP A 78 -23.75 11.90 -1.60
N PHE A 79 -24.19 10.65 -1.42
CA PHE A 79 -23.52 9.71 -0.50
C PHE A 79 -22.05 9.51 -0.87
N TRP A 80 -21.76 9.21 -2.15
CA TRP A 80 -20.39 9.00 -2.62
C TRP A 80 -19.58 10.30 -2.62
N LYS A 81 -20.22 11.42 -2.98
CA LYS A 81 -19.62 12.76 -2.93
C LYS A 81 -19.13 13.07 -1.53
N LYS A 82 -19.99 12.90 -0.52
CA LYS A 82 -19.63 13.11 0.88
C LYS A 82 -18.46 12.22 1.33
N LYS A 83 -18.41 10.95 0.90
CA LYS A 83 -17.27 10.07 1.23
C LYS A 83 -15.96 10.55 0.60
N ILE A 84 -15.99 10.96 -0.67
CA ILE A 84 -14.80 11.44 -1.38
C ILE A 84 -14.35 12.81 -0.84
N GLU A 85 -15.30 13.70 -0.52
CA GLU A 85 -15.03 14.98 0.17
C GLU A 85 -14.37 14.75 1.53
N ASN A 86 -14.85 13.78 2.33
CA ASN A 86 -14.24 13.44 3.60
C ASN A 86 -12.79 12.93 3.43
N ALA A 87 -12.56 12.03 2.46
CA ALA A 87 -11.21 11.53 2.16
C ALA A 87 -10.28 12.67 1.70
N TRP A 88 -10.77 13.59 0.87
CA TRP A 88 -10.02 14.77 0.43
C TRP A 88 -9.74 15.75 1.58
N ASN A 89 -10.73 16.05 2.40
CA ASN A 89 -10.59 16.91 3.58
C ASN A 89 -9.57 16.34 4.57
N TYR A 90 -9.55 15.03 4.75
CA TYR A 90 -8.52 14.35 5.55
C TYR A 90 -7.12 14.61 4.96
N ARG A 91 -6.93 14.46 3.64
CA ARG A 91 -5.61 14.74 3.01
C ARG A 91 -5.22 16.22 3.09
N LYS A 92 -6.18 17.13 2.97
CA LYS A 92 -5.98 18.58 3.22
C LYS A 92 -5.48 18.83 4.64
N LEU A 93 -6.11 18.21 5.65
CA LEU A 93 -5.74 18.37 7.06
C LEU A 93 -4.28 17.97 7.34
N PHE A 94 -3.79 16.93 6.67
CA PHE A 94 -2.40 16.48 6.78
C PHE A 94 -1.44 17.17 5.80
N GLY A 95 -1.88 18.22 5.11
CA GLY A 95 -1.03 19.06 4.29
C GLY A 95 -0.60 18.42 2.96
N PHE A 96 -1.43 17.56 2.35
CA PHE A 96 -1.12 16.98 1.02
C PHE A 96 -1.67 17.81 -0.15
N ALA A 97 -2.71 18.61 0.07
CA ALA A 97 -3.41 19.28 -1.03
C ALA A 97 -2.68 20.50 -1.61
N ASP A 98 -1.95 21.21 -0.76
CA ASP A 98 -1.30 22.49 -1.04
C ASP A 98 0.16 22.46 -0.58
N ASN A 99 0.88 21.42 -0.98
CA ASN A 99 2.27 21.20 -0.62
C ASN A 99 3.16 21.31 -1.85
N GLU A 100 4.06 22.29 -1.82
CA GLU A 100 4.98 22.59 -2.93
C GLU A 100 6.07 21.52 -3.07
N GLU A 101 6.39 20.80 -2.00
CA GLU A 101 7.43 19.76 -1.98
C GLU A 101 6.87 18.35 -2.19
N THR A 102 5.57 18.13 -2.00
CA THR A 102 4.93 16.82 -2.14
C THR A 102 3.60 16.91 -2.86
N ASN A 103 3.55 16.42 -4.10
CA ASN A 103 2.32 16.36 -4.91
C ASN A 103 1.92 14.92 -5.30
N VAL A 104 2.47 13.93 -4.57
CA VAL A 104 2.11 12.51 -4.68
C VAL A 104 1.65 11.96 -3.33
N PHE A 105 0.46 11.39 -3.29
CA PHE A 105 -0.12 10.80 -2.08
C PHE A 105 -1.30 9.87 -2.42
N ARG A 106 -1.68 9.02 -1.46
CA ARG A 106 -2.90 8.24 -1.56
C ARG A 106 -4.11 9.10 -1.20
N LEU A 107 -5.01 9.33 -2.15
CA LEU A 107 -6.25 10.10 -1.95
C LEU A 107 -7.35 9.27 -1.29
N ILE A 108 -7.49 7.99 -1.67
CA ILE A 108 -8.49 7.07 -1.11
C ILE A 108 -7.82 5.73 -0.80
N HIS A 109 -8.02 5.23 0.43
CA HIS A 109 -7.44 4.01 0.96
C HIS A 109 -8.50 3.01 1.42
N ALA A 110 -9.39 2.61 0.51
CA ALA A 110 -10.33 1.51 0.68
C ALA A 110 -11.12 1.55 2.01
N GLU A 111 -11.06 0.49 2.81
CA GLU A 111 -11.69 0.40 4.13
C GLU A 111 -11.21 1.51 5.10
N GLY A 112 -9.98 2.02 4.92
CA GLY A 112 -9.39 3.14 5.65
C GLY A 112 -10.20 4.44 5.52
N ASP A 113 -10.82 4.65 4.36
CA ASP A 113 -11.66 5.81 4.05
C ASP A 113 -13.15 5.46 3.96
N GLY A 114 -13.53 4.27 4.44
CA GLY A 114 -14.91 3.80 4.40
C GLY A 114 -15.44 3.57 2.98
N MET A 115 -14.56 3.33 2.00
CA MET A 115 -14.90 2.97 0.62
C MET A 115 -14.28 1.60 0.27
N PRO A 116 -14.72 0.49 0.90
CA PRO A 116 -14.07 -0.82 0.75
C PRO A 116 -13.84 -1.26 -0.69
N GLY A 117 -12.58 -1.53 -1.02
CA GLY A 117 -12.18 -1.94 -2.35
C GLY A 117 -12.00 -0.82 -3.37
N LEU A 118 -12.00 0.46 -2.98
CA LEU A 118 -11.58 1.58 -3.83
C LEU A 118 -10.23 2.13 -3.36
N ILE A 119 -9.24 2.13 -4.23
CA ILE A 119 -7.97 2.84 -4.04
C ILE A 119 -7.88 3.96 -5.07
N ALA A 120 -7.43 5.13 -4.65
CA ALA A 120 -7.13 6.25 -5.52
C ALA A 120 -5.81 6.89 -5.10
N ASP A 121 -4.82 6.91 -5.99
CA ASP A 121 -3.54 7.60 -5.78
C ASP A 121 -3.49 8.86 -6.64
N PHE A 122 -3.08 9.98 -6.04
CA PHE A 122 -2.94 11.26 -6.72
C PHE A 122 -1.47 11.48 -7.08
N TYR A 123 -1.22 11.76 -8.36
CA TYR A 123 0.10 12.00 -8.97
C TYR A 123 0.06 13.32 -9.72
N ASN A 124 0.40 14.43 -9.06
CA ASN A 124 0.53 15.76 -9.68
C ASN A 124 -0.66 16.14 -10.62
N GLY A 125 -1.87 15.86 -10.17
CA GLY A 125 -3.11 16.11 -10.90
C GLY A 125 -3.70 14.93 -11.68
N THR A 126 -3.01 13.79 -11.74
CA THR A 126 -3.57 12.54 -12.26
C THR A 126 -4.02 11.65 -11.10
N VAL A 127 -5.29 11.25 -11.05
CA VAL A 127 -5.78 10.24 -10.11
C VAL A 127 -5.76 8.86 -10.77
N VAL A 128 -5.03 7.92 -10.19
CA VAL A 128 -5.01 6.52 -10.62
C VAL A 128 -5.93 5.71 -9.70
N LEU A 129 -6.98 5.14 -10.28
CA LEU A 129 -7.96 4.32 -9.58
C LEU A 129 -7.59 2.84 -9.67
N GLN A 130 -7.71 2.12 -8.55
CA GLN A 130 -7.76 0.67 -8.52
C GLN A 130 -8.99 0.21 -7.75
N MET A 131 -9.86 -0.52 -8.43
CA MET A 131 -11.03 -1.15 -7.84
C MET A 131 -10.73 -2.62 -7.58
N HIS A 132 -11.04 -3.06 -6.36
CA HIS A 132 -10.88 -4.43 -5.86
C HIS A 132 -12.23 -5.10 -5.58
N SER A 133 -13.33 -4.44 -5.97
CA SER A 133 -14.67 -5.00 -5.93
C SER A 133 -15.45 -4.55 -7.17
N ILE A 134 -16.35 -5.41 -7.63
CA ILE A 134 -17.18 -5.13 -8.80
C ILE A 134 -18.14 -3.96 -8.54
N GLY A 135 -18.71 -3.87 -7.33
CA GLY A 135 -19.60 -2.75 -6.99
C GLY A 135 -18.92 -1.39 -7.16
N MET A 136 -17.66 -1.25 -6.72
CA MET A 136 -16.87 -0.02 -6.96
C MET A 136 -16.56 0.20 -8.45
N TYR A 137 -16.32 -0.88 -9.20
CA TYR A 137 -16.06 -0.79 -10.64
C TYR A 137 -17.28 -0.30 -11.43
N LEU A 138 -18.48 -0.76 -11.06
CA LEU A 138 -19.73 -0.38 -11.72
C LEU A 138 -20.07 1.11 -11.55
N ILE A 139 -19.69 1.70 -10.42
CA ILE A 139 -19.91 3.13 -10.13
C ILE A 139 -18.73 4.03 -10.51
N ARG A 140 -17.72 3.53 -11.23
CA ARG A 140 -16.49 4.30 -11.53
C ARG A 140 -16.74 5.64 -12.23
N GLU A 141 -17.73 5.71 -13.12
CA GLU A 141 -18.07 6.96 -13.83
C GLU A 141 -18.67 8.01 -12.86
N VAL A 142 -19.45 7.55 -11.87
CA VAL A 142 -19.94 8.40 -10.77
C VAL A 142 -18.77 8.92 -9.95
N ILE A 143 -17.83 8.04 -9.59
CA ILE A 143 -16.60 8.42 -8.86
C ILE A 143 -15.79 9.47 -9.64
N VAL A 144 -15.60 9.28 -10.96
CA VAL A 144 -14.87 10.23 -11.83
C VAL A 144 -15.54 11.61 -11.81
N ASN A 145 -16.86 11.67 -11.95
CA ASN A 145 -17.60 12.93 -11.91
C ASN A 145 -17.47 13.64 -10.55
N ILE A 146 -17.59 12.89 -9.46
CA ILE A 146 -17.37 13.43 -8.11
C ILE A 146 -15.94 13.96 -7.94
N LEU A 147 -14.94 13.21 -8.41
CA LEU A 147 -13.54 13.65 -8.32
C LEU A 147 -13.32 14.98 -9.05
N LYS A 148 -13.96 15.19 -10.22
CA LYS A 148 -13.92 16.46 -10.96
C LYS A 148 -14.50 17.61 -10.14
N GLU A 149 -15.61 17.39 -9.44
CA GLU A 149 -16.21 18.40 -8.57
C GLU A 149 -15.35 18.69 -7.33
N VAL A 150 -14.87 17.65 -6.65
CA VAL A 150 -14.18 17.78 -5.35
C VAL A 150 -12.77 18.34 -5.49
N LEU A 151 -12.05 17.94 -6.54
CA LEU A 151 -10.66 18.39 -6.77
C LEU A 151 -10.58 19.63 -7.67
N GLY A 152 -11.63 19.92 -8.44
CA GLY A 152 -11.67 21.06 -9.36
C GLY A 152 -10.47 21.08 -10.31
N GLU A 153 -9.83 22.23 -10.44
CA GLU A 153 -8.68 22.46 -11.32
C GLU A 153 -7.44 21.61 -10.98
N LYS A 154 -7.36 21.07 -9.76
CA LYS A 154 -6.26 20.16 -9.38
C LYS A 154 -6.35 18.82 -10.12
N LEU A 155 -7.53 18.42 -10.62
CA LEU A 155 -7.69 17.18 -11.37
C LEU A 155 -7.52 17.42 -12.87
N LYS A 156 -6.46 16.83 -13.42
CA LYS A 156 -6.12 16.87 -14.86
C LYS A 156 -6.51 15.58 -15.58
N ALA A 157 -6.42 14.43 -14.92
CA ALA A 157 -6.83 13.15 -15.50
C ALA A 157 -7.24 12.12 -14.44
N VAL A 158 -8.01 11.13 -14.88
CA VAL A 158 -8.30 9.91 -14.12
C VAL A 158 -7.93 8.70 -14.97
N TYR A 159 -7.08 7.83 -14.43
CA TYR A 159 -6.67 6.58 -15.06
C TYR A 159 -7.21 5.37 -14.29
N ASN A 160 -7.94 4.49 -14.96
CA ASN A 160 -8.35 3.21 -14.41
C ASN A 160 -7.21 2.19 -14.56
N LYS A 161 -6.81 1.58 -13.45
CA LYS A 161 -5.79 0.51 -13.41
C LYS A 161 -6.29 -0.74 -12.68
N SER A 162 -7.51 -1.16 -13.03
CA SER A 162 -8.22 -2.23 -12.32
C SER A 162 -8.19 -3.57 -13.04
N ALA A 163 -7.68 -3.67 -14.27
CA ALA A 163 -7.76 -4.88 -15.09
C ALA A 163 -7.18 -6.13 -14.41
N LYS A 164 -6.17 -5.94 -13.55
CA LYS A 164 -5.52 -7.03 -12.79
C LYS A 164 -5.97 -7.13 -11.33
N THR A 165 -6.80 -6.22 -10.83
CA THR A 165 -7.22 -6.18 -9.42
C THR A 165 -8.67 -6.60 -9.21
N LEU A 166 -9.49 -6.58 -10.26
CA LEU A 166 -10.87 -7.05 -10.18
C LEU A 166 -10.93 -8.57 -9.92
N PRO A 167 -11.96 -9.03 -9.20
CA PRO A 167 -12.23 -10.46 -9.03
C PRO A 167 -12.41 -11.16 -10.38
N PHE A 168 -11.64 -12.22 -10.61
CA PHE A 168 -11.64 -13.00 -11.86
C PHE A 168 -13.02 -13.60 -12.24
N LYS A 169 -13.91 -13.78 -11.27
CA LYS A 169 -15.21 -14.44 -11.46
C LYS A 169 -16.29 -13.53 -12.02
N ALA A 170 -16.06 -12.22 -12.04
CA ALA A 170 -16.96 -11.31 -12.69
C ALA A 170 -16.75 -11.43 -14.19
N GLU A 171 -17.82 -11.69 -14.95
CA GLU A 171 -17.81 -11.73 -16.42
C GLU A 171 -17.66 -10.31 -17.03
N ILE A 172 -16.77 -9.49 -16.47
CA ILE A 172 -16.53 -8.11 -16.85
C ILE A 172 -15.16 -8.03 -17.51
N GLN A 173 -15.16 -7.73 -18.81
CA GLN A 173 -13.95 -7.29 -19.48
C GLN A 173 -13.60 -5.90 -18.96
N SER A 174 -12.45 -5.80 -18.30
CA SER A 174 -11.94 -4.53 -17.79
C SER A 174 -10.63 -4.20 -18.48
N GLU A 175 -10.52 -2.95 -18.90
CA GLU A 175 -9.34 -2.43 -19.57
C GLU A 175 -8.74 -1.28 -18.75
N ASP A 176 -7.41 -1.23 -18.71
CA ASP A 176 -6.68 -0.13 -18.10
C ASP A 176 -6.63 1.05 -19.08
N ALA A 177 -7.33 2.14 -18.76
CA ALA A 177 -7.55 3.26 -19.67
C ALA A 177 -7.80 4.58 -18.94
N TYR A 178 -7.66 5.70 -19.64
CA TYR A 178 -8.12 6.99 -19.13
C TYR A 178 -9.64 7.04 -19.12
N LEU A 179 -10.22 7.39 -17.97
CA LEU A 179 -11.65 7.69 -17.83
C LEU A 179 -11.92 9.20 -17.98
N PHE A 180 -10.89 10.03 -17.75
CA PHE A 180 -10.95 11.47 -17.91
C PHE A 180 -9.56 12.01 -18.26
N GLY A 181 -9.50 13.02 -19.12
CA GLY A 181 -8.25 13.64 -19.57
C GLY A 181 -7.35 12.66 -20.34
N GLY A 182 -6.04 12.90 -20.31
CA GLY A 182 -5.04 12.00 -20.89
C GLY A 182 -3.67 12.65 -21.05
N ASN A 183 -2.64 11.81 -21.24
CA ASN A 183 -1.27 12.21 -21.63
C ASN A 183 -0.61 13.28 -20.75
N ASN A 184 -0.74 13.16 -19.43
CA ASN A 184 -0.11 14.08 -18.48
C ASN A 184 1.34 13.74 -18.18
N GLU A 185 2.09 14.76 -17.72
CA GLU A 185 3.41 14.60 -17.12
C GLU A 185 3.36 13.57 -16.00
N ASN A 186 4.34 12.67 -16.00
CA ASN A 186 4.47 11.61 -15.04
C ASN A 186 5.55 11.87 -13.99
N GLU A 187 6.05 13.11 -13.94
CA GLU A 187 6.94 13.60 -12.89
C GLU A 187 6.11 14.05 -11.68
N VAL A 188 6.47 13.56 -10.51
CA VAL A 188 5.91 13.97 -9.22
C VAL A 188 7.00 14.38 -8.25
N LEU A 189 6.63 15.15 -7.23
CA LEU A 189 7.47 15.59 -6.13
C LEU A 189 7.08 14.85 -4.85
N GLU A 190 8.09 14.38 -4.11
CA GLU A 190 7.95 13.89 -2.74
C GLU A 190 9.09 14.45 -1.89
N HIS A 191 8.75 15.28 -0.90
CA HIS A 191 9.69 16.01 -0.04
C HIS A 191 10.82 16.70 -0.84
N GLY A 192 10.46 17.34 -1.95
CA GLY A 192 11.35 18.08 -2.83
C GLY A 192 12.26 17.22 -3.71
N LEU A 193 12.05 15.90 -3.75
CA LEU A 193 12.69 14.99 -4.71
C LEU A 193 11.73 14.66 -5.85
N LYS A 194 12.27 14.55 -7.06
CA LYS A 194 11.52 14.29 -8.29
C LYS A 194 11.49 12.80 -8.61
N PHE A 195 10.33 12.29 -9.04
CA PHE A 195 10.13 10.91 -9.46
C PHE A 195 9.42 10.83 -10.79
N LYS A 196 9.97 10.04 -11.71
CA LYS A 196 9.20 9.57 -12.87
C LYS A 196 8.38 8.35 -12.46
N VAL A 197 7.07 8.46 -12.59
CA VAL A 197 6.11 7.41 -12.26
C VAL A 197 5.58 6.77 -13.55
N ASP A 198 5.49 5.45 -13.61
CA ASP A 198 4.80 4.78 -14.71
C ASP A 198 3.56 4.07 -14.17
N TRP A 199 2.43 4.78 -14.14
CA TRP A 199 1.17 4.17 -13.72
C TRP A 199 0.55 3.27 -14.78
N LYS A 200 1.02 3.25 -16.03
CA LYS A 200 0.48 2.35 -17.06
C LYS A 200 1.09 0.97 -16.95
N LEU A 201 2.42 0.88 -16.94
CA LEU A 201 3.15 -0.40 -16.96
C LEU A 201 3.82 -0.73 -15.62
N GLY A 202 3.97 0.23 -14.71
CA GLY A 202 4.59 0.02 -13.40
C GLY A 202 3.77 -0.87 -12.47
N GLN A 203 4.39 -1.30 -11.36
CA GLN A 203 3.72 -2.13 -10.36
C GLN A 203 2.72 -1.31 -9.51
N LYS A 204 1.74 -1.99 -8.89
CA LYS A 204 0.63 -1.33 -8.17
C LYS A 204 0.00 -0.22 -9.04
N THR A 205 -0.19 0.97 -8.49
CA THR A 205 -0.61 2.20 -9.15
C THR A 205 0.52 2.95 -9.86
N GLY A 206 1.78 2.53 -9.71
CA GLY A 206 2.94 3.11 -10.39
C GLY A 206 4.09 3.49 -9.46
N PHE A 207 3.81 3.73 -8.17
CA PHE A 207 4.82 4.14 -7.18
C PHE A 207 4.44 3.69 -5.76
N PHE A 208 5.43 3.37 -4.92
CA PHE A 208 5.23 2.94 -3.53
C PHE A 208 5.14 4.15 -2.58
N ILE A 209 3.98 4.80 -2.58
CA ILE A 209 3.67 5.96 -1.71
C ILE A 209 3.68 5.55 -0.22
N ASP A 210 3.35 4.29 0.07
CA ASP A 210 3.30 3.71 1.42
C ASP A 210 4.63 3.69 2.18
N GLN A 211 5.74 4.00 1.51
CA GLN A 211 7.07 4.09 2.11
C GLN A 211 7.59 5.54 2.29
N ARG A 212 6.79 6.57 1.97
CA ARG A 212 7.23 7.99 1.98
C ARG A 212 7.92 8.42 3.27
N GLU A 213 7.26 8.24 4.42
CA GLU A 213 7.81 8.68 5.71
C GLU A 213 9.02 7.83 6.13
N ASN A 214 9.06 6.57 5.70
CA ASN A 214 10.18 5.67 5.96
C ASN A 214 11.40 6.07 5.13
N ARG A 215 11.21 6.52 3.89
CA ARG A 215 12.27 7.11 3.05
C ARG A 215 12.82 8.39 3.69
N LEU A 216 11.96 9.26 4.20
CA LEU A 216 12.37 10.46 4.92
C LEU A 216 13.17 10.12 6.19
N LEU A 217 12.83 9.03 6.89
CA LEU A 217 13.61 8.56 8.03
C LEU A 217 14.99 8.05 7.60
N VAL A 218 15.10 7.32 6.49
CA VAL A 218 16.40 6.90 5.94
C VAL A 218 17.28 8.11 5.68
N GLN A 219 16.77 9.17 5.05
CA GLN A 219 17.52 10.42 4.83
C GLN A 219 18.16 10.95 6.11
N LYS A 220 17.43 10.95 7.25
CA LYS A 220 17.96 11.42 8.55
C LYS A 220 19.12 10.57 9.07
N TYR A 221 19.13 9.28 8.76
CA TYR A 221 20.16 8.35 9.20
C TYR A 221 21.29 8.16 8.17
N SER A 222 21.25 8.80 7.01
CA SER A 222 22.23 8.53 5.94
C SER A 222 23.51 9.37 6.00
N GLN A 223 23.56 10.44 6.79
CA GLN A 223 24.72 11.35 6.81
C GLN A 223 26.04 10.62 7.13
N ASN A 224 27.04 10.80 6.27
CA ASN A 224 28.40 10.23 6.37
C ASN A 224 28.43 8.69 6.46
N ARG A 225 27.44 8.00 5.86
CA ARG A 225 27.36 6.53 5.85
C ARG A 225 27.47 5.96 4.44
N ASP A 226 28.00 4.74 4.35
CA ASP A 226 27.90 3.89 3.17
C ASP A 226 26.59 3.11 3.21
N VAL A 227 25.71 3.34 2.24
CA VAL A 227 24.33 2.84 2.24
C VAL A 227 24.12 1.75 1.20
N LEU A 228 23.49 0.65 1.59
CA LEU A 228 23.00 -0.40 0.70
C LEU A 228 21.47 -0.44 0.73
N ASN A 229 20.84 -0.22 -0.42
CA ASN A 229 19.40 -0.37 -0.62
C ASN A 229 19.12 -1.66 -1.39
N MET A 230 18.66 -2.70 -0.69
CA MET A 230 18.26 -3.98 -1.27
C MET A 230 16.80 -3.98 -1.68
N PHE A 231 16.50 -4.62 -2.82
CA PHE A 231 15.17 -4.61 -3.46
C PHE A 231 14.75 -3.18 -3.78
N CYS A 232 15.66 -2.41 -4.36
CA CYS A 232 15.54 -0.97 -4.47
C CYS A 232 14.39 -0.50 -5.35
N TYR A 233 13.83 -1.39 -6.19
CA TYR A 233 12.85 -1.05 -7.22
C TYR A 233 13.35 0.12 -8.07
N THR A 234 12.65 1.26 -8.05
CA THR A 234 13.01 2.49 -8.79
C THR A 234 13.91 3.46 -8.01
N GLY A 235 14.55 2.99 -6.93
CA GLY A 235 15.56 3.74 -6.19
C GLY A 235 15.06 4.47 -4.94
N GLY A 236 13.79 4.26 -4.55
CA GLY A 236 13.10 4.83 -3.38
C GLY A 236 13.99 5.38 -2.26
N PHE A 237 14.64 4.47 -1.55
CA PHE A 237 15.46 4.84 -0.41
C PHE A 237 16.83 5.41 -0.81
N SER A 238 17.32 5.09 -2.01
CA SER A 238 18.64 5.47 -2.49
C SER A 238 18.78 6.99 -2.65
N PHE A 239 17.83 7.66 -3.31
CA PHE A 239 17.92 9.12 -3.49
C PHE A 239 17.65 9.88 -2.18
N TYR A 240 16.85 9.35 -1.26
CA TYR A 240 16.74 9.92 0.09
C TYR A 240 18.05 9.78 0.86
N ALA A 241 18.75 8.65 0.72
CA ALA A 241 20.08 8.49 1.31
C ALA A 241 21.10 9.46 0.71
N MET A 242 21.08 9.67 -0.61
CA MET A 242 21.93 10.66 -1.29
C MET A 242 21.64 12.09 -0.81
N LYS A 243 20.36 12.47 -0.70
CA LYS A 243 19.90 13.76 -0.15
C LYS A 243 20.36 13.93 1.31
N GLY A 244 20.37 12.84 2.06
CA GLY A 244 20.79 12.78 3.46
C GLY A 244 22.30 12.87 3.68
N GLY A 245 23.11 12.98 2.63
CA GLY A 245 24.56 13.11 2.74
C GLY A 245 25.31 11.79 2.93
N ALA A 246 24.79 10.68 2.39
CA ALA A 246 25.54 9.42 2.30
C ALA A 246 26.86 9.59 1.53
N ASN A 247 27.91 8.87 1.95
CA ASN A 247 29.19 8.84 1.22
C ASN A 247 29.08 8.00 -0.05
N LEU A 248 28.34 6.91 0.04
CA LEU A 248 28.12 5.91 -1.00
C LEU A 248 26.68 5.42 -0.91
N VAL A 249 26.03 5.19 -2.06
CA VAL A 249 24.70 4.57 -2.13
C VAL A 249 24.68 3.50 -3.21
N HIS A 250 24.59 2.24 -2.78
CA HIS A 250 24.44 1.10 -3.66
C HIS A 250 22.98 0.64 -3.70
N SER A 251 22.46 0.41 -4.90
CA SER A 251 21.08 -0.03 -5.12
C SER A 251 21.09 -1.39 -5.80
N VAL A 252 20.33 -2.34 -5.26
CA VAL A 252 20.30 -3.71 -5.80
C VAL A 252 18.87 -4.15 -6.04
N ASP A 253 18.59 -4.63 -7.24
CA ASP A 253 17.31 -5.24 -7.62
C ASP A 253 17.55 -6.35 -8.65
N SER A 254 16.69 -7.36 -8.66
CA SER A 254 16.75 -8.43 -9.67
C SER A 254 16.30 -7.97 -11.07
N SER A 255 15.55 -6.87 -11.16
CA SER A 255 14.97 -6.36 -12.39
C SER A 255 15.86 -5.31 -13.04
N ALA A 256 16.50 -5.64 -14.17
CA ALA A 256 17.28 -4.69 -14.98
C ALA A 256 16.47 -3.41 -15.32
N LYS A 257 15.19 -3.56 -15.69
CA LYS A 257 14.30 -2.41 -15.95
C LYS A 257 14.12 -1.50 -14.73
N ALA A 258 14.13 -2.07 -13.52
CA ALA A 258 14.01 -1.27 -12.30
C ALA A 258 15.33 -0.52 -12.00
N ILE A 259 16.46 -1.15 -12.32
CA ILE A 259 17.79 -0.53 -12.26
C ILE A 259 17.93 0.63 -13.27
N ASP A 260 17.46 0.45 -14.50
CA ASP A 260 17.44 1.54 -15.50
C ASP A 260 16.65 2.75 -14.99
N LEU A 261 15.44 2.52 -14.46
CA LEU A 261 14.62 3.56 -13.85
C LEU A 261 15.26 4.18 -12.60
N THR A 262 15.99 3.39 -11.82
CA THR A 262 16.75 3.89 -10.67
C THR A 262 17.82 4.87 -11.12
N ASN A 263 18.59 4.54 -12.16
CA ASN A 263 19.63 5.41 -12.71
C ASN A 263 19.02 6.69 -13.29
N GLU A 264 17.90 6.61 -14.02
CA GLU A 264 17.19 7.79 -14.50
C GLU A 264 16.72 8.71 -13.37
N ASN A 265 16.15 8.15 -12.30
CA ASN A 265 15.68 8.94 -11.16
C ASN A 265 16.84 9.56 -10.36
N VAL A 266 17.98 8.88 -10.28
CA VAL A 266 19.18 9.46 -9.65
C VAL A 266 19.72 10.61 -10.47
N GLU A 267 19.87 10.46 -11.78
CA GLU A 267 20.36 11.52 -12.66
C GLU A 267 19.41 12.75 -12.64
N LEU A 268 18.10 12.52 -12.51
CA LEU A 268 17.10 13.58 -12.39
C LEU A 268 17.29 14.46 -11.14
N ASN A 269 17.77 13.90 -10.03
CA ASN A 269 17.91 14.61 -8.76
C ASN A 269 19.36 15.00 -8.43
N PHE A 270 20.33 14.23 -8.90
CA PHE A 270 21.75 14.33 -8.57
C PHE A 270 22.61 14.09 -9.81
N PRO A 271 22.55 14.98 -10.81
CA PRO A 271 23.20 14.77 -12.10
C PRO A 271 24.72 14.58 -11.94
N ASN A 272 25.27 13.57 -12.61
CA ASN A 272 26.70 13.22 -12.59
C ASN A 272 27.29 12.96 -11.19
N ASN A 273 26.48 12.57 -10.20
CA ASN A 273 26.97 12.31 -8.85
C ASN A 273 27.58 10.89 -8.73
N PRO A 274 28.90 10.75 -8.47
CA PRO A 274 29.57 9.45 -8.52
C PRO A 274 29.29 8.58 -7.29
N ARG A 275 28.56 9.08 -6.29
CA ARG A 275 28.29 8.36 -5.04
C ARG A 275 27.30 7.21 -5.20
N HIS A 276 26.55 7.17 -6.30
CA HIS A 276 25.54 6.13 -6.53
C HIS A 276 25.98 5.11 -7.57
N GLN A 277 25.70 3.85 -7.29
CA GLN A 277 25.83 2.73 -8.23
C GLN A 277 24.63 1.80 -8.06
N ALA A 278 24.16 1.23 -9.17
CA ALA A 278 23.05 0.29 -9.18
C ALA A 278 23.43 -1.03 -9.85
N PHE A 279 22.97 -2.14 -9.27
CA PHE A 279 23.35 -3.49 -9.65
C PHE A 279 22.10 -4.34 -9.90
N SER A 280 22.01 -4.94 -11.10
CA SER A 280 21.01 -5.94 -11.40
C SER A 280 21.47 -7.31 -10.90
N ALA A 281 21.05 -7.72 -9.70
CA ALA A 281 21.50 -8.95 -9.06
C ALA A 281 20.41 -9.57 -8.16
N ASP A 282 20.53 -10.87 -7.88
CA ASP A 282 19.70 -11.50 -6.85
C ASP A 282 20.08 -10.97 -5.47
N GLY A 283 19.08 -10.55 -4.70
CA GLY A 283 19.32 -9.90 -3.42
C GLY A 283 19.91 -10.81 -2.35
N PHE A 284 19.61 -12.12 -2.37
CA PHE A 284 20.20 -13.05 -1.42
C PHE A 284 21.64 -13.39 -1.77
N GLU A 285 21.96 -13.52 -3.05
CA GLU A 285 23.33 -13.75 -3.51
C GLU A 285 24.21 -12.52 -3.25
N TYR A 286 23.73 -11.32 -3.57
CA TYR A 286 24.50 -10.09 -3.33
C TYR A 286 24.87 -9.91 -1.86
N LEU A 287 23.96 -10.24 -0.92
CA LEU A 287 24.22 -10.13 0.52
C LEU A 287 25.28 -11.11 1.05
N LYS A 288 25.68 -12.15 0.30
CA LYS A 288 26.70 -13.10 0.79
C LYS A 288 28.11 -12.53 0.78
N GLU A 289 28.38 -11.54 -0.09
CA GLU A 289 29.75 -11.11 -0.41
C GLU A 289 30.01 -9.64 -0.08
N ILE A 290 29.19 -9.00 0.76
CA ILE A 290 29.35 -7.56 1.03
C ILE A 290 30.47 -7.23 2.02
N GLN A 291 30.92 -8.18 2.85
CA GLN A 291 32.12 -8.08 3.73
C GLN A 291 32.27 -6.73 4.45
N ASP A 292 31.34 -6.39 5.34
CA ASP A 292 31.41 -5.16 6.16
C ASP A 292 31.59 -3.87 5.34
N LYS A 293 30.95 -3.78 4.18
CA LYS A 293 31.04 -2.60 3.31
C LYS A 293 30.09 -1.45 3.67
N TYR A 294 29.04 -1.69 4.44
CA TYR A 294 27.96 -0.72 4.62
C TYR A 294 27.68 -0.43 6.10
N ASP A 295 27.43 0.85 6.39
CA ASP A 295 27.02 1.35 7.70
C ASP A 295 25.49 1.41 7.84
N LEU A 296 24.76 1.43 6.70
CA LEU A 296 23.30 1.40 6.67
C LEU A 296 22.82 0.44 5.60
N ILE A 297 21.98 -0.53 5.99
CA ILE A 297 21.34 -1.46 5.06
C ILE A 297 19.83 -1.26 5.12
N ILE A 298 19.18 -1.20 3.95
CA ILE A 298 17.72 -1.23 3.80
C ILE A 298 17.32 -2.55 3.16
N LEU A 299 16.36 -3.24 3.79
CA LEU A 299 15.72 -4.45 3.29
C LEU A 299 14.23 -4.19 3.10
N ASP A 300 13.78 -3.96 1.87
CA ASP A 300 12.35 -3.87 1.53
C ASP A 300 11.94 -4.97 0.52
N PRO A 301 12.01 -6.25 0.91
CA PRO A 301 11.73 -7.34 -0.02
C PRO A 301 10.27 -7.36 -0.47
N PRO A 302 9.98 -7.94 -1.64
CA PRO A 302 8.60 -8.16 -2.07
C PRO A 302 7.84 -9.02 -1.05
N ALA A 303 6.51 -8.98 -1.09
CA ALA A 303 5.68 -9.77 -0.19
C ALA A 303 5.96 -11.28 -0.32
N PHE A 304 6.61 -11.87 0.68
CA PHE A 304 6.88 -13.31 0.72
C PHE A 304 5.62 -14.15 0.98
N ALA A 305 4.55 -13.58 1.53
CA ALA A 305 3.26 -14.26 1.67
C ALA A 305 2.08 -13.42 1.17
N LYS A 306 1.38 -13.97 0.17
CA LYS A 306 0.11 -13.45 -0.33
C LYS A 306 -1.12 -14.07 0.34
N HIS A 307 -0.96 -15.25 0.96
CA HIS A 307 -2.05 -16.00 1.59
C HIS A 307 -1.61 -16.61 2.93
N ARG A 308 -2.57 -16.94 3.81
CA ARG A 308 -2.27 -17.47 5.15
C ARG A 308 -1.44 -18.76 5.12
N ASN A 309 -1.64 -19.62 4.12
CA ASN A 309 -0.94 -20.91 4.01
C ASN A 309 0.57 -20.75 3.74
N THR A 310 1.01 -19.60 3.20
CA THR A 310 2.43 -19.34 2.92
C THR A 310 3.15 -18.59 4.05
N LEU A 311 2.45 -18.30 5.15
CA LEU A 311 2.99 -17.58 6.30
C LEU A 311 4.25 -18.24 6.88
N PRO A 312 4.32 -19.56 7.12
CA PRO A 312 5.54 -20.17 7.68
C PRO A 312 6.77 -19.98 6.78
N GLN A 313 6.60 -20.07 5.46
CA GLN A 313 7.69 -19.89 4.50
C GLN A 313 8.14 -18.43 4.44
N ALA A 314 7.20 -17.48 4.52
CA ALA A 314 7.54 -16.06 4.58
C ALA A 314 8.35 -15.70 5.82
N LEU A 315 7.96 -16.20 7.00
CA LEU A 315 8.72 -15.97 8.24
C LEU A 315 10.14 -16.54 8.16
N LYS A 316 10.32 -17.71 7.54
CA LYS A 316 11.67 -18.27 7.25
C LYS A 316 12.47 -17.36 6.32
N GLY A 317 11.83 -16.82 5.27
CA GLY A 317 12.46 -15.88 4.34
C GLY A 317 12.93 -14.61 5.04
N TYR A 318 12.07 -13.98 5.83
CA TYR A 318 12.40 -12.79 6.63
C TYR A 318 13.52 -13.06 7.63
N LYS A 319 13.45 -14.20 8.34
CA LYS A 319 14.51 -14.62 9.25
C LYS A 319 15.85 -14.77 8.51
N ARG A 320 15.86 -15.46 7.36
CA ARG A 320 17.06 -15.70 6.56
C ARG A 320 17.71 -14.40 6.10
N ILE A 321 16.92 -13.48 5.54
CA ILE A 321 17.48 -12.25 4.96
C ILE A 321 18.03 -11.31 6.04
N ASN A 322 17.32 -11.18 7.17
CA ASN A 322 17.79 -10.36 8.28
C ASN A 322 19.03 -10.98 8.95
N THR A 323 19.13 -12.31 9.01
CA THR A 323 20.34 -12.98 9.55
C THR A 323 21.55 -12.57 8.72
N ARG A 324 21.45 -12.63 7.39
CA ARG A 324 22.52 -12.20 6.49
C ARG A 324 22.87 -10.73 6.62
N ALA A 325 21.87 -9.85 6.73
CA ALA A 325 22.15 -8.44 6.94
C ALA A 325 22.86 -8.17 8.27
N PHE A 326 22.49 -8.86 9.36
CA PHE A 326 23.20 -8.72 10.64
C PHE A 326 24.62 -9.26 10.59
N GLU A 327 24.87 -10.37 9.89
CA GLU A 327 26.22 -10.93 9.72
C GLU A 327 27.17 -10.01 8.96
N GLN A 328 26.64 -9.09 8.14
CA GLN A 328 27.40 -8.41 7.11
C GLN A 328 27.43 -6.87 7.25
N ILE A 329 26.57 -6.31 8.11
CA ILE A 329 26.58 -4.89 8.40
C ILE A 329 27.73 -4.56 9.35
N ARG A 330 28.40 -3.42 9.12
CA ARG A 330 29.48 -2.96 9.99
C ARG A 330 29.03 -2.82 11.45
N PRO A 331 29.91 -3.10 12.43
CA PRO A 331 29.65 -2.75 13.82
C PRO A 331 29.28 -1.28 13.98
N GLY A 332 28.22 -1.01 14.76
CA GLY A 332 27.64 0.31 14.90
C GLY A 332 26.73 0.73 13.74
N GLY A 333 26.41 -0.18 12.83
CA GLY A 333 25.55 0.06 11.67
C GLY A 333 24.06 0.11 12.00
N ILE A 334 23.28 0.54 11.01
CA ILE A 334 21.82 0.70 11.11
C ILE A 334 21.12 -0.15 10.04
N LEU A 335 20.21 -1.03 10.48
CA LEU A 335 19.39 -1.85 9.60
C LEU A 335 17.95 -1.33 9.58
N PHE A 336 17.48 -0.95 8.39
CA PHE A 336 16.07 -0.77 8.08
C PHE A 336 15.53 -2.06 7.46
N THR A 337 14.48 -2.65 8.03
CA THR A 337 13.91 -3.90 7.52
C THR A 337 12.40 -3.85 7.52
N PHE A 338 11.79 -4.24 6.40
CA PHE A 338 10.37 -4.07 6.14
C PHE A 338 9.65 -5.37 5.75
N SER A 339 8.33 -5.38 5.95
CA SER A 339 7.42 -6.37 5.42
C SER A 339 6.09 -5.73 5.01
N CYS A 340 5.72 -5.92 3.74
CA CYS A 340 4.40 -5.54 3.20
C CYS A 340 3.40 -6.71 3.13
N SER A 341 3.77 -7.89 3.65
CA SER A 341 2.89 -9.08 3.61
C SER A 341 1.74 -8.94 4.63
N GLN A 342 0.52 -8.70 4.17
CA GLN A 342 -0.66 -8.48 5.03
C GLN A 342 -0.88 -9.58 6.08
N VAL A 343 -0.60 -10.85 5.73
CA VAL A 343 -0.80 -11.99 6.65
C VAL A 343 0.26 -12.09 7.76
N VAL A 344 1.33 -11.30 7.66
CA VAL A 344 2.37 -11.22 8.69
C VAL A 344 2.04 -10.05 9.61
N SER A 345 1.64 -10.34 10.84
CA SER A 345 1.43 -9.31 11.88
C SER A 345 2.75 -8.66 12.31
N LYS A 346 2.68 -7.47 12.93
CA LYS A 346 3.82 -6.80 13.58
C LYS A 346 4.62 -7.71 14.52
N ASP A 347 3.95 -8.42 15.41
CA ASP A 347 4.63 -9.31 16.37
C ASP A 347 5.38 -10.45 15.69
N ARG A 348 4.73 -11.16 14.76
CA ARG A 348 5.38 -12.22 13.98
C ARG A 348 6.58 -11.74 13.16
N PHE A 349 6.50 -10.55 12.56
CA PHE A 349 7.65 -9.96 11.86
C PHE A 349 8.80 -9.68 12.84
N ARG A 350 8.49 -9.05 13.97
CA ARG A 350 9.46 -8.76 15.03
C ARG A 350 10.10 -10.03 15.60
N GLU A 351 9.33 -11.06 15.89
CA GLU A 351 9.83 -12.38 16.32
C GLU A 351 10.79 -13.01 15.31
N ALA A 352 10.50 -12.89 14.00
CA ALA A 352 11.37 -13.39 12.94
C ALA A 352 12.71 -12.63 12.89
N VAL A 353 12.68 -11.31 13.07
CA VAL A 353 13.88 -10.47 13.12
C VAL A 353 14.68 -10.71 14.40
N PHE A 354 14.04 -10.90 15.55
CA PHE A 354 14.71 -11.27 16.80
C PHE A 354 15.41 -12.62 16.70
N SER A 355 14.73 -13.59 16.09
CA SER A 355 15.34 -14.89 15.82
C SER A 355 16.55 -14.79 14.89
N ALA A 356 16.57 -13.81 13.99
CA ALA A 356 17.71 -13.56 13.10
C ALA A 356 18.89 -12.93 13.86
N ALA A 357 18.63 -11.96 14.74
CA ALA A 357 19.65 -11.34 15.59
C ALA A 357 20.30 -12.37 16.55
N ALA A 358 19.49 -13.24 17.15
CA ALA A 358 20.00 -14.31 18.02
C ALA A 358 20.90 -15.30 17.28
N ILE A 359 20.63 -15.58 16.00
CA ILE A 359 21.46 -16.47 15.17
C ILE A 359 22.77 -15.80 14.76
N SER A 360 22.73 -14.52 14.40
CA SER A 360 23.94 -13.80 14.00
C SER A 360 24.88 -13.53 15.17
N GLY A 361 24.41 -13.66 16.42
CA GLY A 361 25.20 -13.41 17.63
C GLY A 361 25.52 -11.93 17.88
N ARG A 362 24.90 -11.01 17.11
CA ARG A 362 25.11 -9.57 17.23
C ARG A 362 24.22 -8.97 18.32
N ASN A 363 24.69 -7.90 18.95
CA ASN A 363 23.88 -7.15 19.90
C ASN A 363 23.03 -6.11 19.13
N VAL A 364 21.72 -6.20 19.23
CA VAL A 364 20.78 -5.42 18.40
C VAL A 364 19.79 -4.66 19.26
N ARG A 365 19.61 -3.36 18.98
CA ARG A 365 18.64 -2.48 19.67
C ARG A 365 17.59 -1.98 18.68
N ILE A 366 16.32 -1.98 19.07
CA ILE A 366 15.26 -1.34 18.28
C ILE A 366 15.32 0.18 18.52
N LEU A 367 15.47 0.94 17.44
CA LEU A 367 15.38 2.41 17.44
C LEU A 367 13.96 2.87 17.10
N HIS A 368 13.33 2.23 16.10
CA HIS A 368 11.98 2.60 15.65
C HIS A 368 11.17 1.37 15.25
N GLN A 369 9.85 1.48 15.41
CA GLN A 369 8.86 0.56 14.86
C GLN A 369 7.99 1.34 13.89
N LEU A 370 8.04 0.96 12.61
CA LEU A 370 7.50 1.74 11.50
C LEU A 370 6.20 1.14 10.96
N SER A 371 5.40 1.98 10.31
CA SER A 371 4.15 1.61 9.63
C SER A 371 3.99 2.38 8.33
N GLN A 372 2.88 2.13 7.63
CA GLN A 372 2.39 2.97 6.55
C GLN A 372 2.05 4.40 7.03
N PRO A 373 2.11 5.40 6.13
CA PRO A 373 1.90 6.81 6.42
C PRO A 373 0.43 7.21 6.61
N THR A 374 0.20 8.46 6.99
CA THR A 374 -1.12 9.00 7.33
C THR A 374 -2.11 9.00 6.17
N ASP A 375 -1.67 9.11 4.92
CA ASP A 375 -2.50 8.98 3.71
C ASP A 375 -2.90 7.52 3.39
N HIS A 376 -2.38 6.55 4.15
CA HIS A 376 -2.77 5.14 4.19
C HIS A 376 -3.42 4.77 5.52
N PRO A 377 -4.54 5.42 5.91
CA PRO A 377 -5.12 5.29 7.25
C PRO A 377 -5.54 3.85 7.56
N ILE A 378 -5.11 3.35 8.72
CA ILE A 378 -5.56 2.07 9.25
C ILE A 378 -6.92 2.30 9.92
N ASN A 379 -7.95 1.63 9.43
CA ASN A 379 -9.26 1.70 10.08
C ASN A 379 -9.22 0.86 11.36
N ILE A 380 -9.52 1.49 12.50
CA ILE A 380 -9.50 0.85 13.82
C ILE A 380 -10.45 -0.36 13.92
N TYR A 381 -11.51 -0.39 13.13
CA TYR A 381 -12.47 -1.49 13.06
C TYR A 381 -12.09 -2.56 12.02
N HIS A 382 -11.00 -2.34 11.29
CA HIS A 382 -10.47 -3.23 10.25
C HIS A 382 -8.93 -3.30 10.33
N PRO A 383 -8.39 -3.98 11.36
CA PRO A 383 -6.95 -4.08 11.60
C PRO A 383 -6.19 -4.74 10.44
N GLU A 384 -6.85 -5.50 9.58
CA GLU A 384 -6.25 -6.09 8.39
C GLU A 384 -5.79 -5.04 7.36
N SER A 385 -6.21 -3.78 7.48
CA SER A 385 -5.66 -2.65 6.71
C SER A 385 -4.24 -2.27 7.12
N GLU A 386 -3.76 -2.74 8.28
CA GLU A 386 -2.36 -2.61 8.68
C GLU A 386 -1.50 -3.68 8.00
N TYR A 387 -0.84 -3.30 6.90
CA TYR A 387 -0.08 -4.26 6.09
C TYR A 387 1.41 -3.98 6.04
N LEU A 388 1.86 -2.73 6.24
CA LEU A 388 3.27 -2.36 6.24
C LEU A 388 3.81 -2.35 7.67
N LYS A 389 4.90 -3.09 7.87
CA LYS A 389 5.66 -3.10 9.12
C LYS A 389 7.11 -2.82 8.80
N GLY A 390 7.79 -2.07 9.67
CA GLY A 390 9.23 -1.89 9.59
C GLY A 390 9.88 -1.82 10.96
N LEU A 391 11.17 -2.14 11.00
CA LEU A 391 12.03 -1.93 12.16
C LEU A 391 13.27 -1.15 11.71
N VAL A 392 13.70 -0.22 12.56
CA VAL A 392 15.03 0.41 12.47
C VAL A 392 15.83 -0.09 13.64
N LEU A 393 16.99 -0.67 13.36
CA LEU A 393 17.79 -1.40 14.33
C LEU A 393 19.22 -0.88 14.33
N TYR A 394 19.78 -0.70 15.52
CA TYR A 394 21.22 -0.48 15.70
C TYR A 394 21.90 -1.82 15.97
N VAL A 395 23.03 -2.08 15.30
CA VAL A 395 23.71 -3.39 15.33
C VAL A 395 25.16 -3.22 15.79
N GLU A 396 25.52 -3.83 16.91
CA GLU A 396 26.88 -3.86 17.49
C GLU A 396 27.60 -5.16 17.19
#